data_AF-A0A4Q1T2L6-F1
#
_entry.id   AF-A0A4Q1T2L6-F1
#
_cell.length_a   1.000
_cell.length_b   1.000
_cell.length_c   1.000
_cell.angle_alpha   90.00
_cell.angle_beta   90.00
_cell.angle_gamma   90.00
#
_symmetry.space_group_name_H-M   'P 1'
#
loop_
_entity.id
_entity.type
_entity.pdbx_description
1 polymer ?
#
loop_
_entity_poly.entity_id
_entity_poly.type
_entity_poly.pdbx_seq_one_letter_code
_entity_poly.pdbx_strand_id
1 'polypeptide(L)'
;MDASLVWLIVALGILFMALVVSQSVWSPLRWIGYGLFKIAVGGVLLFVFNSMAGYYDFTIPINPITAAMSGFLGLPGLVSLVFIKAFIV
;
A
#
# COMPACT_ATOMS: atom_id res chain seq x y z
N MET A 1 32.75 -25.15 33.22
CA MET A 1 31.93 -24.01 32.76
C MET A 1 30.76 -23.94 33.71
N ASP A 2 30.61 -22.82 34.39
CA ASP A 2 29.64 -22.68 35.46
C ASP A 2 28.23 -22.62 34.84
N ALA A 3 27.26 -23.31 35.42
CA ALA A 3 25.92 -23.41 34.85
C ALA A 3 25.28 -22.03 34.58
N SER A 4 25.65 -21.02 35.37
CA SER A 4 25.23 -19.62 35.19
C SER A 4 25.66 -19.04 33.83
N LEU A 5 26.85 -19.35 33.33
CA LEU A 5 27.34 -18.86 32.04
C LEU A 5 26.55 -19.46 30.87
N VAL A 6 26.17 -20.74 30.97
CA VAL A 6 25.37 -21.42 29.94
C VAL A 6 23.98 -20.77 29.84
N TRP A 7 23.32 -20.52 30.97
CA TRP A 7 22.01 -19.85 30.99
C TRP A 7 22.07 -18.42 30.45
N LEU A 8 23.16 -17.70 30.71
CA LEU A 8 23.35 -16.33 30.24
C LEU A 8 23.49 -16.28 28.71
N ILE A 9 24.23 -17.23 28.12
CA ILE A 9 24.38 -17.35 26.66
C ILE A 9 23.04 -17.70 26.00
N VAL A 10 22.26 -18.61 26.59
CA VAL A 10 20.93 -18.97 26.06
C VAL A 10 19.97 -17.78 26.13
N ALA A 11 19.94 -17.05 27.24
CA ALA A 11 19.10 -15.86 27.40
C ALA A 11 19.45 -14.76 26.39
N LEU A 12 20.75 -14.51 26.16
CA LEU A 12 21.21 -13.57 25.15
C LEU A 12 20.86 -14.03 23.73
N GLY A 13 20.95 -15.32 23.44
CA GLY A 13 20.55 -15.90 22.15
C GLY A 13 19.06 -15.71 21.86
N ILE A 14 18.20 -15.96 22.85
CA ILE A 14 16.74 -15.76 22.75
C ILE A 14 16.42 -14.27 22.54
N LEU A 15 17.06 -13.38 23.31
CA LEU A 15 16.87 -11.94 23.17
C LEU A 15 17.29 -11.45 21.78
N PHE A 16 18.44 -11.90 21.28
CA PHE A 16 18.93 -11.55 19.95
C PHE A 16 17.96 -12.02 18.86
N MET A 17 17.45 -13.24 18.97
CA MET A 17 16.50 -13.79 18.01
C MET A 17 15.16 -13.04 18.01
N ALA A 18 14.66 -12.65 19.20
CA ALA A 18 13.46 -11.82 19.33
C ALA A 18 13.62 -10.44 18.68
N LEU A 19 14.80 -9.81 18.81
CA LEU A 19 15.10 -8.52 18.19
C LEU A 19 15.15 -8.60 16.65
N VAL A 20 15.74 -9.65 16.09
CA VAL A 20 15.83 -9.86 14.64
C VAL A 20 14.44 -10.12 14.03
N VAL A 21 13.62 -10.95 14.68
CA VAL A 21 12.23 -11.21 14.23
C VAL A 21 11.39 -9.93 14.31
N SER A 22 11.54 -9.15 15.38
CA SER A 22 10.85 -7.87 15.52
C SER A 22 11.24 -6.90 14.39
N GLN A 23 12.51 -6.70 14.07
CA GLN A 23 12.86 -5.78 12.97
C GLN A 23 12.41 -6.27 11.58
N SER A 24 12.39 -7.58 11.36
CA SER A 24 12.01 -8.19 10.08
C SER A 24 10.51 -8.05 9.78
N VAL A 25 9.64 -8.21 10.79
CA VAL A 25 8.18 -8.18 10.60
C VAL A 25 7.62 -6.78 10.32
N TRP A 26 8.28 -5.72 10.80
CA TRP A 26 7.79 -4.35 10.62
C TRP A 26 8.07 -3.78 9.23
N SER A 27 9.07 -4.33 8.52
CA SER A 27 9.42 -3.91 7.17
C SER A 27 8.31 -4.18 6.14
N PRO A 28 7.79 -5.41 5.95
CA PRO A 28 6.74 -5.68 4.96
C PRO A 28 5.41 -5.04 5.31
N LEU A 29 5.08 -4.92 6.61
CA LEU A 29 3.84 -4.29 7.06
C LEU A 29 3.77 -2.80 6.67
N ARG A 30 4.92 -2.11 6.69
CA ARG A 30 5.03 -0.72 6.23
C ARG A 30 4.75 -0.59 4.73
N TRP A 31 5.19 -1.54 3.91
CA TRP A 31 4.92 -1.54 2.46
C TRP A 31 3.44 -1.79 2.16
N ILE A 32 2.81 -2.70 2.90
CA ILE A 32 1.37 -2.96 2.78
C ILE A 32 0.58 -1.71 3.15
N GLY A 33 0.90 -1.07 4.28
CA GLY A 33 0.26 0.17 4.71
C GLY A 33 0.45 1.31 3.69
N TYR A 34 1.65 1.45 3.13
CA TYR A 34 1.92 2.42 2.08
C TYR A 34 1.11 2.16 0.80
N GLY A 35 1.03 0.90 0.37
CA GLY A 35 0.22 0.51 -0.79
C GLY A 35 -1.26 0.78 -0.57
N LEU A 36 -1.78 0.44 0.60
CA LEU A 36 -3.18 0.69 0.96
C LEU A 36 -3.48 2.20 1.03
N PHE A 37 -2.56 2.98 1.58
CA PHE A 37 -2.66 4.44 1.59
C PHE A 37 -2.69 5.02 0.17
N LYS A 38 -1.80 4.56 -0.72
CA LYS A 38 -1.80 4.96 -2.14
C LYS A 38 -3.12 4.63 -2.82
N ILE A 39 -3.67 3.44 -2.60
CA ILE A 39 -4.98 3.03 -3.16
C ILE A 39 -6.08 3.94 -2.62
N ALA A 40 -6.09 4.24 -1.32
CA ALA A 40 -7.08 5.17 -0.74
C ALA A 40 -6.99 6.56 -1.37
N VAL A 41 -5.78 7.11 -1.54
CA VAL A 41 -5.54 8.39 -2.21
C VAL A 41 -6.06 8.37 -3.66
N GLY A 42 -5.79 7.30 -4.41
CA GLY A 42 -6.32 7.15 -5.78
C GLY A 42 -7.84 7.03 -5.82
N GLY A 43 -8.45 6.34 -4.85
CA GLY A 43 -9.90 6.27 -4.69
C GLY A 43 -10.51 7.66 -4.46
N VAL A 44 -9.90 8.49 -3.61
CA VAL A 44 -10.31 9.88 -3.40
C VAL A 44 -10.14 10.71 -4.68
N LEU A 45 -9.02 10.55 -5.38
CA LEU A 45 -8.77 11.25 -6.65
C LEU A 45 -9.85 10.92 -7.69
N LEU A 46 -10.18 9.63 -7.85
CA LEU A 46 -11.25 9.18 -8.75
C LEU A 46 -12.62 9.68 -8.31
N PHE A 47 -12.91 9.71 -7.01
CA PHE A 47 -14.17 10.24 -6.48
C PHE A 47 -14.36 11.72 -6.82
N VAL A 48 -13.30 12.52 -6.62
CA VAL A 48 -13.32 13.95 -6.96
C VAL A 48 -13.48 14.13 -8.47
N PHE A 49 -12.70 13.39 -9.27
CA PHE A 49 -12.83 13.43 -10.73
C PHE A 49 -14.24 13.07 -11.19
N ASN A 50 -14.80 11.96 -10.70
CA ASN A 50 -16.14 11.51 -11.07
C ASN A 50 -17.24 12.49 -10.64
N SER A 51 -17.04 13.22 -9.54
CA SER A 51 -17.98 14.25 -9.10
C SER A 51 -18.05 15.42 -10.08
N MET A 52 -16.93 15.74 -10.75
CA MET A 52 -16.86 16.75 -11.81
C MET A 52 -17.26 16.18 -13.18
N ALA A 53 -16.85 14.95 -13.49
CA ALA A 53 -17.08 14.31 -14.77
C ALA A 53 -18.50 13.73 -14.91
N GLY A 54 -19.21 13.53 -13.79
CA GLY A 54 -20.61 13.10 -13.76
C GLY A 54 -21.56 14.08 -14.45
N TYR A 55 -21.21 15.37 -14.56
CA TYR A 55 -21.98 16.33 -15.36
C TYR A 55 -21.95 16.04 -16.87
N TYR A 56 -20.98 15.24 -17.33
CA TYR A 56 -20.78 14.85 -18.72
C TYR A 56 -21.12 13.37 -18.97
N ASP A 57 -21.86 12.72 -18.05
CA ASP A 57 -22.14 11.28 -18.06
C ASP A 57 -20.88 10.39 -18.12
N PHE A 58 -19.71 10.95 -17.77
CA PHE A 58 -18.43 10.26 -17.82
C PHE A 58 -17.97 9.86 -16.42
N THR A 59 -18.20 8.60 -16.05
CA THR A 59 -17.86 8.08 -14.71
C THR A 59 -16.90 6.90 -14.79
N ILE A 60 -15.74 6.97 -14.14
CA ILE A 60 -14.79 5.85 -14.06
C ILE A 60 -15.19 4.97 -12.86
N PRO A 61 -15.34 3.65 -13.00
CA PRO A 61 -15.70 2.79 -11.88
C PRO A 61 -14.64 2.86 -10.77
N ILE A 62 -15.06 3.18 -9.54
CA ILE A 62 -14.15 3.27 -8.38
C ILE A 62 -14.00 1.88 -7.78
N ASN A 63 -12.89 1.20 -8.08
CA ASN A 63 -12.56 -0.12 -7.55
C ASN A 63 -11.08 -0.18 -7.13
N PRO A 64 -10.63 -1.21 -6.40
CA PRO A 64 -9.24 -1.28 -5.94
C PRO A 64 -8.19 -1.20 -7.06
N ILE A 65 -8.52 -1.68 -8.26
CA ILE A 65 -7.60 -1.69 -9.42
C ILE A 65 -7.42 -0.27 -9.99
N THR A 66 -8.52 0.42 -10.28
CA THR A 66 -8.50 1.80 -10.79
C THR A 66 -7.98 2.78 -9.75
N ALA A 67 -8.32 2.58 -8.48
CA ALA A 67 -7.79 3.33 -7.34
C ALA A 67 -6.29 3.07 -7.14
N ALA A 68 -5.80 1.85 -7.35
CA ALA A 68 -4.36 1.58 -7.38
C ALA A 68 -3.69 2.31 -8.55
N MET A 69 -4.21 2.20 -9.78
CA MET A 69 -3.60 2.87 -10.94
C MET A 69 -3.52 4.39 -10.75
N SER A 70 -4.63 5.03 -10.38
CA SER A 70 -4.67 6.47 -10.10
C SER A 70 -3.93 6.87 -8.82
N GLY A 71 -3.79 5.98 -7.83
CA GLY A 71 -3.09 6.26 -6.58
C GLY A 71 -1.58 6.10 -6.66
N PHE A 72 -1.09 5.06 -7.35
CA PHE A 72 0.33 4.82 -7.54
C PHE A 72 0.94 5.78 -8.55
N LEU A 73 0.25 6.02 -9.68
CA LEU A 73 0.71 6.94 -10.71
C LEU A 73 0.25 8.38 -10.47
N GLY A 74 -0.83 8.62 -9.74
CA GLY A 74 -1.40 9.96 -9.54
C GLY A 74 -2.19 10.43 -10.75
N LEU A 75 -2.02 11.71 -11.10
CA LEU A 75 -2.62 12.33 -12.29
C LEU A 75 -2.35 11.57 -13.60
N PRO A 76 -1.13 11.11 -13.93
CA PRO A 76 -0.93 10.33 -15.16
C PRO A 76 -1.71 9.01 -15.17
N GLY A 77 -1.97 8.40 -14.00
CA GLY A 77 -2.83 7.23 -13.88
C GLY A 77 -4.31 7.55 -14.08
N LEU A 78 -4.77 8.71 -13.60
CA LEU A 78 -6.12 9.19 -13.89
C LEU A 78 -6.29 9.43 -15.41
N VAL A 79 -5.34 10.11 -16.03
CA VAL A 79 -5.36 10.40 -17.46
C VAL A 79 -5.39 9.13 -18.28
N SER A 80 -4.56 8.12 -17.95
CA SER A 80 -4.59 6.85 -18.67
C SER A 80 -5.93 6.12 -18.56
N LEU A 81 -6.58 6.15 -17.39
CA LEU A 81 -7.91 5.59 -17.20
C LEU A 81 -8.97 6.33 -18.02
N VAL A 82 -8.88 7.67 -18.10
CA VAL A 82 -9.75 8.47 -18.97
C VAL A 82 -9.56 8.07 -20.43
N PHE A 83 -8.32 7.94 -20.91
CA PHE A 83 -8.03 7.50 -22.28
C PHE A 83 -8.59 6.10 -22.56
N ILE A 84 -8.37 5.14 -21.67
CA ILE A 84 -8.90 3.77 -21.84
C ILE A 84 -10.42 3.81 -21.94
N LYS A 85 -11.09 4.56 -21.06
CA LYS A 85 -12.55 4.67 -21.05
C LYS A 85 -13.13 5.54 -22.17
N ALA A 86 -12.32 6.36 -22.84
CA ALA A 86 -12.78 7.19 -23.95
C ALA A 86 -12.59 6.54 -25.32
N PHE A 87 -11.59 5.66 -25.46
CA PHE A 87 -11.18 5.11 -26.77
C PHE A 87 -11.37 3.60 -26.91
N ILE A 88 -11.37 2.84 -25.81
CA ILE A 88 -11.42 1.37 -25.86
C ILE A 88 -12.79 0.84 -25.46
N VAL A 89 -13.38 1.42 -24.41
CA VAL A 89 -14.70 1.07 -23.86
C VAL A 89 -15.69 2.14 -24.26
#